data_AF-A0A0S9D746-F1
#
_entry.id   AF-A0A0S9D746-F1
#
_cell.length_a   1.000
_cell.length_b   1.000
_cell.length_c   1.000
_cell.angle_alpha   90.00
_cell.angle_beta   90.00
_cell.angle_gamma   90.00
#
_symmetry.space_group_name_H-M   'P 1'
#
loop_
_entity.id
_entity.type
_entity.pdbx_description
1 polymer ?
#
loop_
_entity_poly.entity_id
_entity_poly.type
_entity_poly.pdbx_seq_one_letter_code
_entity_poly.pdbx_strand_id
1 'polypeptide(L)'
;MLTAGVDLAAESRGTALAVLDWSGTSVTVHVELGIADEAIAAVAPDVERLGIDCAFGWPDDFVTFITRHAAGERVDAGLDEGMAWRRRLSYRATDRATREITGRWPLSVATDRLGLTAMHCAVLLDAVGAALGTPVDRSGVGTAVEVYPGATLRGWDFGTKGYKNDAVIRAALLARVLERAPWLLLRPEDRRLMEVSDDAFDAVIAALAARAHALGLTHPVPEEYRDQAGREGWIALPVARLEDLAP
;
A
#
# COMPACT_ATOMS: atom_id res chain seq x y z
N MET A 1 4.76 18.90 7.80
CA MET A 1 4.40 17.47 8.00
C MET A 1 5.14 16.68 6.94
N LEU A 2 5.67 15.50 7.27
CA LEU A 2 6.24 14.58 6.29
C LEU A 2 5.33 13.35 6.11
N THR A 3 5.23 12.84 4.90
CA THR A 3 4.68 11.51 4.62
C THR A 3 5.65 10.72 3.76
N ALA A 4 5.78 9.44 4.02
CA ALA A 4 6.56 8.54 3.18
C ALA A 4 5.67 7.50 2.49
N GLY A 5 6.17 6.98 1.37
CA GLY A 5 5.52 5.94 0.57
C GLY A 5 6.54 4.94 0.07
N VAL A 6 6.20 3.66 0.12
CA VAL A 6 7.04 2.54 -0.29
C VAL A 6 6.29 1.72 -1.32
N ASP A 7 6.89 1.53 -2.49
CA ASP A 7 6.54 0.43 -3.38
C ASP A 7 7.47 -0.73 -3.05
N LEU A 8 6.93 -1.78 -2.45
CA LEU A 8 7.73 -2.87 -1.89
C LEU A 8 7.84 -4.01 -2.89
N ALA A 9 9.06 -4.47 -3.16
CA ALA A 9 9.32 -5.69 -3.92
C ALA A 9 9.81 -6.82 -3.01
N ALA A 10 9.91 -8.04 -3.55
CA ALA A 10 10.49 -9.17 -2.81
C ALA A 10 11.99 -9.00 -2.53
N GLU A 11 12.67 -8.09 -3.24
CA GLU A 11 14.08 -7.76 -3.05
C GLU A 11 14.28 -6.24 -3.11
N SER A 12 15.25 -5.71 -2.36
CA SER A 12 15.54 -4.27 -2.26
C SER A 12 15.74 -3.59 -3.62
N ARG A 13 16.31 -4.28 -4.61
CA ARG A 13 16.57 -3.72 -5.96
C ARG A 13 15.30 -3.18 -6.64
N GLY A 14 14.15 -3.80 -6.38
CA GLY A 14 12.85 -3.37 -6.90
C GLY A 14 12.04 -2.56 -5.89
N THR A 15 12.62 -2.16 -4.76
CA THR A 15 11.93 -1.41 -3.72
C THR A 15 12.24 0.08 -3.87
N ALA A 16 11.18 0.89 -3.82
CA ALA A 16 11.25 2.34 -3.94
C ALA A 16 10.76 3.01 -2.65
N LEU A 17 11.40 4.12 -2.27
CA LEU A 17 10.97 4.96 -1.15
C LEU A 17 10.81 6.39 -1.64
N ALA A 18 9.65 6.99 -1.34
CA ALA A 18 9.39 8.41 -1.57
C ALA A 18 9.10 9.12 -0.26
N VAL A 19 9.64 10.32 -0.07
CA VAL A 19 9.33 11.21 1.05
C VAL A 19 8.80 12.54 0.50
N LEU A 20 7.63 12.95 1.01
CA LEU A 20 6.94 14.18 0.64
C LEU A 20 6.94 15.12 1.85
N ASP A 21 7.42 16.35 1.65
CA ASP A 21 7.38 17.41 2.66
C ASP A 21 6.27 18.42 2.36
N TRP A 22 5.34 18.52 3.30
CA TRP A 22 4.15 19.38 3.26
C TRP A 22 4.31 20.63 4.16
N SER A 23 5.53 20.96 4.57
CA SER A 23 5.81 22.13 5.43
C SER A 23 5.60 23.48 4.74
N GLY A 24 5.69 23.51 3.41
CA GLY A 24 5.48 24.71 2.60
C GLY A 24 4.16 24.72 1.82
N THR A 25 3.93 25.81 1.08
CA THR A 25 2.81 25.93 0.13
C THR A 25 2.96 25.03 -1.10
N SER A 26 4.16 24.51 -1.30
CA SER A 26 4.50 23.53 -2.33
C SER A 26 5.13 22.33 -1.65
N VAL A 27 4.79 21.15 -2.15
CA VAL A 27 5.22 19.87 -1.62
C VAL A 27 6.45 19.41 -2.37
N THR A 28 7.57 19.24 -1.68
CA THR A 28 8.79 18.71 -2.29
C THR A 28 8.81 17.20 -2.21
N VAL A 29 9.22 16.56 -3.31
CA VAL A 29 9.34 15.10 -3.40
C VAL A 29 10.81 14.71 -3.45
N HIS A 30 11.16 13.67 -2.70
CA HIS A 30 12.40 12.93 -2.87
C HIS A 30 12.07 11.45 -3.09
N VAL A 31 12.63 10.83 -4.13
CA VAL A 31 12.42 9.40 -4.39
C VAL A 31 13.74 8.69 -4.67
N GLU A 32 13.88 7.50 -4.08
CA GLU A 32 15.03 6.63 -4.26
C GLU A 32 14.58 5.20 -4.62
N LEU A 33 15.44 4.48 -5.35
CA LEU A 33 15.26 3.07 -5.74
C LEU A 33 16.37 2.21 -5.16
N GLY A 34 16.10 0.92 -5.00
CA GLY A 34 17.11 -0.01 -4.50
C GLY A 34 17.26 0.05 -2.98
N ILE A 35 16.18 0.36 -2.27
CA ILE A 35 16.22 0.71 -0.85
C ILE A 35 16.12 -0.54 0.03
N ALA A 36 16.95 -0.58 1.08
CA ALA A 36 16.95 -1.63 2.09
C ALA A 36 16.01 -1.29 3.26
N ASP A 37 15.59 -2.32 3.99
CA ASP A 37 14.62 -2.19 5.08
C ASP A 37 15.09 -1.23 6.17
N GLU A 38 16.39 -1.19 6.46
CA GLU A 38 16.93 -0.30 7.50
C GLU A 38 16.71 1.18 7.14
N ALA A 39 16.80 1.54 5.86
CA ALA A 39 16.57 2.90 5.40
C ALA A 39 15.07 3.25 5.44
N ILE A 40 14.19 2.30 5.11
CA ILE A 40 12.73 2.48 5.22
C ILE A 40 12.33 2.65 6.68
N ALA A 41 12.81 1.77 7.56
CA ALA A 41 12.51 1.79 8.99
C ALA A 41 13.04 3.09 9.66
N ALA A 42 14.21 3.57 9.24
CA ALA A 42 14.79 4.81 9.76
C ALA A 42 13.94 6.05 9.44
N VAL A 43 13.13 6.04 8.38
CA VAL A 43 12.24 7.16 8.03
C VAL A 43 10.96 7.16 8.88
N ALA A 44 10.54 6.01 9.40
CA ALA A 44 9.26 5.89 10.10
C ALA A 44 9.08 6.86 11.29
N PRO A 45 10.07 7.11 12.17
CA PRO A 45 9.91 8.04 13.29
C PRO A 45 9.73 9.50 12.88
N ASP A 46 10.17 9.88 11.68
CA ASP A 46 10.20 11.28 11.22
C ASP A 46 8.98 11.66 10.36
N VAL A 47 8.15 10.70 9.97
CA VAL A 47 6.96 10.91 9.14
C VAL A 47 5.68 10.76 9.94
N GLU A 48 4.66 11.53 9.57
CA GLU A 48 3.33 11.38 10.16
C GLU A 48 2.69 10.06 9.74
N ARG A 49 2.87 9.67 8.47
CA ARG A 49 2.44 8.37 7.93
C ARG A 49 3.44 7.81 6.93
N LEU A 50 3.59 6.49 6.96
CA LEU A 50 4.37 5.68 6.03
C LEU A 50 3.41 4.73 5.28
N GLY A 51 3.08 5.05 4.04
CA GLY A 51 2.29 4.18 3.17
C GLY A 51 3.17 3.07 2.58
N ILE A 52 2.75 1.82 2.65
CA ILE A 52 3.48 0.68 2.07
C ILE A 52 2.56 -0.08 1.11
N ASP A 53 2.95 -0.23 -0.16
CA ASP A 53 2.26 -1.06 -1.15
C ASP A 53 2.59 -2.54 -0.94
N CYS A 54 2.03 -3.12 0.12
CA CYS A 54 2.05 -4.55 0.35
C CYS A 54 0.97 -4.99 1.33
N ALA A 55 0.57 -6.25 1.27
CA ALA A 55 -0.32 -6.84 2.26
C ALA A 55 0.40 -6.98 3.62
N PHE A 56 -0.19 -6.44 4.70
CA PHE A 56 0.37 -6.53 6.05
C PHE A 56 0.12 -7.88 6.75
N GLY A 57 -0.68 -8.74 6.16
CA GLY A 57 -1.03 -10.03 6.74
C GLY A 57 -1.67 -10.98 5.73
N TRP A 58 -2.08 -12.15 6.21
CA TRP A 58 -2.77 -13.18 5.44
C TRP A 58 -4.22 -13.29 5.91
N PRO A 59 -5.14 -13.82 5.08
CA PRO A 59 -6.50 -14.09 5.51
C PRO A 59 -6.53 -14.99 6.76
N ASP A 60 -7.32 -14.63 7.78
CA ASP A 60 -7.48 -15.43 9.01
C ASP A 60 -7.93 -16.86 8.68
N ASP A 61 -8.82 -17.00 7.69
CA ASP A 61 -9.28 -18.31 7.18
C ASP A 61 -8.13 -19.12 6.58
N PHE A 62 -7.21 -18.47 5.86
CA PHE A 62 -6.03 -19.12 5.28
C PHE A 62 -5.06 -19.59 6.36
N VAL A 63 -4.78 -18.73 7.35
CA VAL A 63 -3.92 -19.06 8.49
C VAL A 63 -4.49 -20.25 9.25
N THR A 64 -5.80 -20.22 9.56
CA THR A 64 -6.49 -21.32 10.23
C THR A 64 -6.40 -22.62 9.41
N PHE A 65 -6.66 -22.54 8.11
CA PHE A 65 -6.59 -23.68 7.21
C PHE A 65 -5.20 -24.31 7.17
N ILE A 66 -4.15 -23.50 6.95
CA ILE A 66 -2.78 -24.03 6.77
C ILE A 66 -2.20 -24.56 8.08
N THR A 67 -2.52 -23.95 9.22
CA THR A 67 -2.10 -24.42 10.54
C THR A 67 -2.71 -25.79 10.87
N ARG A 68 -4.03 -25.96 10.65
CA ARG A 68 -4.70 -27.26 10.85
C ARG A 68 -4.15 -28.33 9.93
N HIS A 69 -3.99 -27.99 8.64
CA HIS A 69 -3.42 -28.90 7.66
C HIS A 69 -2.00 -29.34 8.07
N ALA A 70 -1.14 -28.41 8.50
CA ALA A 70 0.22 -28.70 8.94
C ALA A 70 0.26 -29.60 10.20
N ALA A 71 -0.73 -29.46 11.08
CA ALA A 71 -0.89 -30.31 12.27
C ALA A 71 -1.51 -31.70 11.97
N GLY A 72 -1.90 -31.98 10.72
CA GLY A 72 -2.62 -33.20 10.36
C GLY A 72 -4.07 -33.25 10.88
N GLU A 73 -4.60 -32.10 11.28
CA GLU A 73 -5.98 -31.97 11.74
C GLU A 73 -6.96 -31.90 10.56
N ARG A 74 -8.23 -32.19 10.85
CA ARG A 74 -9.30 -31.97 9.88
C ARG A 74 -9.42 -30.48 9.57
N VAL A 75 -9.26 -30.12 8.31
CA VAL A 75 -9.51 -28.75 7.83
C VAL A 75 -11.02 -28.47 7.80
N ASP A 76 -11.39 -27.27 8.22
CA ASP A 76 -12.78 -26.80 8.13
C ASP A 76 -13.04 -26.20 6.75
N ALA A 77 -13.95 -26.82 6.00
CA ALA A 77 -14.41 -26.28 4.72
C ALA A 77 -15.50 -25.21 4.90
N GLY A 78 -15.95 -24.98 6.14
CA GLY A 78 -17.12 -24.17 6.45
C GLY A 78 -18.41 -24.75 5.86
N LEU A 79 -19.44 -23.91 5.77
CA LEU A 79 -20.72 -24.23 5.11
C LEU A 79 -20.70 -23.92 3.61
N ASP A 80 -19.64 -23.30 3.10
CA ASP A 80 -19.58 -22.87 1.71
C ASP A 80 -18.96 -23.91 0.81
N GLU A 81 -19.62 -24.14 -0.33
CA GLU A 81 -19.17 -25.14 -1.28
C GLU A 81 -18.27 -24.52 -2.38
N GLY A 82 -17.24 -25.27 -2.76
CA GLY A 82 -16.47 -25.02 -3.98
C GLY A 82 -15.67 -23.71 -3.98
N MET A 83 -15.96 -22.83 -4.96
CA MET A 83 -15.14 -21.64 -5.22
C MET A 83 -15.39 -20.49 -4.25
N ALA A 84 -16.55 -20.43 -3.59
CA ALA A 84 -16.84 -19.41 -2.59
C ALA A 84 -15.90 -19.56 -1.38
N TRP A 85 -15.76 -20.80 -0.89
CA TRP A 85 -14.82 -21.14 0.18
C TRP A 85 -13.37 -20.82 -0.21
N ARG A 86 -12.91 -21.25 -1.41
CA ARG A 86 -11.54 -20.95 -1.87
C ARG A 86 -11.26 -19.46 -1.98
N ARG A 87 -12.24 -18.64 -2.38
CA ARG A 87 -12.08 -17.18 -2.43
C ARG A 87 -11.91 -16.55 -1.05
N ARG A 88 -12.57 -17.08 -0.02
CA ARG A 88 -12.35 -16.60 1.35
C ARG A 88 -10.96 -16.96 1.87
N LEU A 89 -10.45 -18.15 1.53
CA LEU A 89 -9.06 -18.51 1.81
C LEU A 89 -8.06 -17.64 1.03
N SER A 90 -8.38 -17.23 -0.19
CA SER A 90 -7.46 -16.44 -1.01
C SER A 90 -7.40 -14.97 -0.62
N TYR A 91 -8.55 -14.33 -0.36
CA TYR A 91 -8.65 -12.89 -0.25
C TYR A 91 -8.97 -12.43 1.16
N ARG A 92 -8.29 -11.39 1.64
CA ARG A 92 -8.55 -10.74 2.93
C ARG A 92 -9.87 -9.99 2.92
N ALA A 93 -10.36 -9.59 4.09
CA ALA A 93 -11.53 -8.72 4.20
C ALA A 93 -11.32 -7.40 3.42
N THR A 94 -10.15 -6.78 3.57
CA THR A 94 -9.81 -5.55 2.84
C THR A 94 -9.75 -5.73 1.33
N ASP A 95 -9.34 -6.90 0.83
CA ASP A 95 -9.25 -7.15 -0.61
C ASP A 95 -10.65 -7.20 -1.25
N ARG A 96 -11.61 -7.80 -0.52
CA ARG A 96 -13.03 -7.85 -0.92
C ARG A 96 -13.65 -6.47 -0.91
N ALA A 97 -13.46 -5.70 0.17
CA ALA A 97 -13.93 -4.32 0.27
C ALA A 97 -13.34 -3.44 -0.85
N THR A 98 -12.03 -3.58 -1.11
CA THR A 98 -11.35 -2.85 -2.21
C THR A 98 -11.94 -3.21 -3.57
N ARG A 99 -12.30 -4.48 -3.80
CA ARG A 99 -12.98 -4.88 -5.03
C ARG A 99 -14.37 -4.27 -5.15
N GLU A 100 -15.14 -4.22 -4.07
CA GLU A 100 -16.49 -3.62 -4.09
C GLU A 100 -16.42 -2.13 -4.47
N ILE A 101 -15.41 -1.42 -3.99
CA ILE A 101 -15.21 0.00 -4.28
C ILE A 101 -14.65 0.22 -5.70
N THR A 102 -13.63 -0.54 -6.09
CA THR A 102 -12.86 -0.27 -7.32
C THR A 102 -13.24 -1.12 -8.53
N GLY A 103 -14.07 -2.15 -8.32
CA GLY A 103 -14.42 -3.15 -9.33
C GLY A 103 -13.29 -4.12 -9.69
N ARG A 104 -12.12 -4.07 -9.03
CA ARG A 104 -10.97 -4.93 -9.32
C ARG A 104 -10.47 -5.66 -8.09
N TRP A 105 -10.09 -6.91 -8.26
CA TRP A 105 -9.39 -7.67 -7.24
C TRP A 105 -7.95 -7.17 -7.08
N PRO A 106 -7.50 -6.89 -5.84
CA PRO A 106 -6.08 -6.95 -5.50
C PRO A 106 -5.52 -8.35 -5.76
N LEU A 107 -4.19 -8.48 -5.80
CA LEU A 107 -3.55 -9.79 -5.82
C LEU A 107 -3.77 -10.48 -4.47
N SER A 108 -4.11 -11.76 -4.50
CA SER A 108 -4.21 -12.59 -3.30
C SER A 108 -2.83 -12.81 -2.70
N VAL A 109 -2.64 -12.38 -1.45
CA VAL A 109 -1.41 -12.66 -0.68
C VAL A 109 -1.21 -14.16 -0.42
N ALA A 110 -2.29 -14.94 -0.41
CA ALA A 110 -2.25 -16.38 -0.14
C ALA A 110 -1.98 -17.23 -1.38
N THR A 111 -2.40 -16.78 -2.57
CA THR A 111 -2.46 -17.65 -3.77
C THR A 111 -1.93 -17.04 -5.06
N ASP A 112 -1.63 -15.74 -5.10
CA ASP A 112 -1.04 -15.07 -6.27
C ASP A 112 0.46 -14.77 -6.07
N ARG A 113 1.08 -14.07 -7.04
CA ARG A 113 2.50 -13.69 -7.05
C ARG A 113 2.90 -12.64 -5.99
N LEU A 114 2.06 -12.37 -5.00
CA LEU A 114 2.30 -11.40 -3.93
C LEU A 114 3.01 -12.01 -2.70
N GLY A 115 2.97 -13.34 -2.54
CA GLY A 115 3.41 -14.01 -1.31
C GLY A 115 4.86 -13.72 -0.89
N LEU A 116 5.82 -13.67 -1.82
CA LEU A 116 7.22 -13.37 -1.49
C LEU A 116 7.39 -11.94 -0.96
N THR A 117 6.75 -10.97 -1.61
CA THR A 117 6.76 -9.57 -1.15
C THR A 117 6.09 -9.42 0.21
N ALA A 118 4.99 -10.15 0.47
CA ALA A 118 4.32 -10.09 1.77
C ALA A 118 5.14 -10.72 2.91
N MET A 119 5.90 -11.78 2.62
CA MET A 119 6.88 -12.33 3.58
C MET A 119 7.98 -11.31 3.90
N HIS A 120 8.48 -10.60 2.89
CA HIS A 120 9.41 -9.49 3.08
C HIS A 120 8.77 -8.35 3.89
N CYS A 121 7.53 -7.97 3.58
CA CYS A 121 6.79 -6.94 4.31
C CYS A 121 6.64 -7.28 5.78
N ALA A 122 6.35 -8.54 6.13
CA ALA A 122 6.25 -8.95 7.53
C ALA A 122 7.53 -8.65 8.33
N VAL A 123 8.71 -8.88 7.73
CA VAL A 123 10.01 -8.55 8.34
C VAL A 123 10.22 -7.03 8.42
N LEU A 124 9.87 -6.31 7.34
CA LEU A 124 9.94 -4.85 7.33
C LEU A 124 9.06 -4.21 8.43
N LEU A 125 7.86 -4.73 8.66
CA LEU A 125 6.96 -4.23 9.70
C LEU A 125 7.56 -4.40 11.11
N ASP A 126 8.29 -5.47 11.37
CA ASP A 126 9.03 -5.65 12.63
C ASP A 126 10.16 -4.61 12.76
N ALA A 127 10.90 -4.34 11.68
CA ALA A 127 11.95 -3.33 11.67
C ALA A 127 11.39 -1.91 11.89
N VAL A 128 10.28 -1.57 11.24
CA VAL A 128 9.54 -0.32 11.44
C VAL A 128 9.04 -0.22 12.88
N GLY A 129 8.46 -1.29 13.42
CA GLY A 129 8.00 -1.32 14.82
C GLY A 129 9.13 -1.13 15.83
N ALA A 130 10.30 -1.73 15.57
CA ALA A 130 11.50 -1.52 16.38
C ALA A 130 11.98 -0.07 16.35
N ALA A 131 11.99 0.57 15.17
CA ALA A 131 12.35 1.98 15.02
C ALA A 131 11.36 2.93 15.72
N LEU A 132 10.07 2.60 15.73
CA LEU A 132 9.01 3.36 16.42
C LEU A 132 8.96 3.07 17.93
N GLY A 133 9.61 2.01 18.41
CA GLY A 133 9.54 1.56 19.80
C GLY A 133 8.21 0.89 20.18
N THR A 134 7.36 0.57 19.20
CA THR A 134 6.07 -0.12 19.38
C THR A 134 5.76 -0.98 18.16
N PRO A 135 5.13 -2.16 18.31
CA PRO A 135 4.68 -2.96 17.17
C PRO A 135 3.76 -2.15 16.24
N VAL A 136 3.86 -2.39 14.94
CA VAL A 136 2.97 -1.79 13.94
C VAL A 136 1.55 -2.32 14.12
N ASP A 137 0.59 -1.42 14.27
CA ASP A 137 -0.83 -1.76 14.18
C ASP A 137 -1.24 -1.83 12.71
N ARG A 138 -1.52 -3.05 12.25
CA ARG A 138 -1.77 -3.34 10.85
C ARG A 138 -3.12 -2.81 10.34
N SER A 139 -4.02 -2.39 11.23
CA SER A 139 -5.28 -1.77 10.84
C SER A 139 -5.11 -0.38 10.18
N GLY A 140 -3.89 0.17 10.22
CA GLY A 140 -3.57 1.53 9.75
C GLY A 140 -3.63 2.58 10.88
N VAL A 141 -3.92 2.17 12.11
CA VAL A 141 -3.72 3.00 13.29
C VAL A 141 -2.20 3.17 13.52
N GLY A 142 -1.74 4.38 13.81
CA GLY A 142 -0.30 4.67 13.97
C GLY A 142 0.42 5.02 12.66
N THR A 143 1.74 4.87 12.61
CA THR A 143 2.53 5.45 11.50
C THR A 143 2.40 4.67 10.19
N ALA A 144 2.52 3.34 10.22
CA ALA A 144 2.51 2.52 9.02
C ALA A 144 1.08 2.24 8.54
N VAL A 145 0.86 2.38 7.24
CA VAL A 145 -0.45 2.27 6.61
C VAL A 145 -0.31 1.40 5.35
N GLU A 146 -1.14 0.37 5.24
CA GLU A 146 -1.22 -0.42 4.01
C GLU A 146 -1.94 0.41 2.94
N VAL A 147 -1.32 0.56 1.77
CA VAL A 147 -1.87 1.32 0.64
C VAL A 147 -1.82 0.49 -0.63
N TYR A 148 -2.57 0.91 -1.66
CA TYR A 148 -2.55 0.25 -2.95
C TYR A 148 -2.59 1.28 -4.09
N PRO A 149 -1.42 1.75 -4.59
CA PRO A 149 -1.28 2.79 -5.61
C PRO A 149 -2.20 2.62 -6.82
N GLY A 150 -2.28 1.39 -7.34
CA GLY A 150 -3.16 1.08 -8.47
C GLY A 150 -4.66 1.28 -8.17
N ALA A 151 -5.11 1.07 -6.93
CA ALA A 151 -6.48 1.37 -6.51
C ALA A 151 -6.65 2.86 -6.16
N THR A 152 -5.67 3.48 -5.50
CA THR A 152 -5.62 4.91 -5.20
C THR A 152 -5.79 5.74 -6.48
N LEU A 153 -5.03 5.44 -7.52
CA LEU A 153 -5.14 6.11 -8.83
C LEU A 153 -6.55 5.98 -9.43
N ARG A 154 -7.21 4.82 -9.28
CA ARG A 154 -8.59 4.63 -9.75
C ARG A 154 -9.58 5.43 -8.93
N GLY A 155 -9.41 5.49 -7.61
CA GLY A 155 -10.22 6.33 -6.72
C GLY A 155 -10.11 7.82 -7.07
N TRP A 156 -8.97 8.23 -7.63
CA TRP A 156 -8.79 9.58 -8.19
C TRP A 156 -9.11 9.69 -9.68
N ASP A 157 -9.84 8.76 -10.29
CA ASP A 157 -10.25 8.80 -11.70
C ASP A 157 -9.10 8.80 -12.74
N PHE A 158 -7.92 8.28 -12.38
CA PHE A 158 -6.83 8.07 -13.33
C PHE A 158 -6.92 6.72 -14.03
N GLY A 159 -6.56 6.72 -15.32
CA GLY A 159 -6.45 5.49 -16.11
C GLY A 159 -5.18 4.72 -15.76
N THR A 160 -5.32 3.52 -15.20
CA THR A 160 -4.16 2.71 -14.72
C THR A 160 -3.73 1.61 -15.71
N LYS A 161 -4.19 1.63 -16.96
CA LYS A 161 -3.90 0.55 -17.90
C LYS A 161 -2.53 0.80 -18.54
N GLY A 162 -1.59 -0.14 -18.34
CA GLY A 162 -0.31 -0.14 -19.04
C GLY A 162 0.82 0.64 -18.38
N TYR A 163 0.54 1.53 -17.41
CA TYR A 163 1.58 2.39 -16.81
C TYR A 163 2.70 1.62 -16.10
N LYS A 164 2.44 0.42 -15.57
CA LYS A 164 3.49 -0.44 -14.99
C LYS A 164 4.50 -0.94 -16.03
N ASN A 165 4.07 -1.16 -17.28
CA ASN A 165 4.91 -1.81 -18.29
C ASN A 165 5.42 -0.86 -19.39
N ASP A 166 4.87 0.36 -19.47
CA ASP A 166 5.14 1.29 -20.57
C ASP A 166 5.48 2.69 -20.01
N ALA A 167 6.73 3.11 -20.22
CA ALA A 167 7.25 4.38 -19.75
C ALA A 167 6.56 5.60 -20.39
N VAL A 168 6.09 5.48 -21.64
CA VAL A 168 5.38 6.58 -22.33
C VAL A 168 4.01 6.76 -21.71
N ILE A 169 3.29 5.66 -21.44
CA ILE A 169 2.00 5.71 -20.75
C ILE A 169 2.17 6.27 -19.33
N ARG A 170 3.22 5.84 -18.61
CA ARG A 170 3.50 6.33 -17.25
C ARG A 170 3.87 7.81 -17.22
N ALA A 171 4.70 8.29 -18.15
CA ALA A 171 5.03 9.71 -18.25
C ALA A 171 3.80 10.58 -18.53
N ALA A 172 2.89 10.12 -19.40
CA ALA A 172 1.61 10.79 -19.64
C ALA A 172 0.70 10.79 -18.40
N LEU A 173 0.66 9.68 -17.65
CA LEU A 173 -0.06 9.62 -16.38
C LEU A 173 0.53 10.58 -15.34
N LEU A 174 1.86 10.61 -15.18
CA LEU A 174 2.54 11.54 -14.29
C LEU A 174 2.24 13.00 -14.65
N ALA A 175 2.25 13.36 -15.93
CA ALA A 175 1.88 14.70 -16.37
C ALA A 175 0.46 15.08 -15.91
N ARG A 176 -0.51 14.18 -16.06
CA ARG A 176 -1.89 14.39 -15.60
C ARG A 176 -2.02 14.49 -14.07
N VAL A 177 -1.19 13.74 -13.33
CA VAL A 177 -1.12 13.86 -11.87
C VAL A 177 -0.63 15.25 -11.50
N LEU A 178 0.44 15.75 -12.12
CA LEU A 178 1.00 17.08 -11.86
C LEU A 178 0.08 18.22 -12.30
N GLU A 179 -0.71 18.04 -13.35
CA GLU A 179 -1.76 19.00 -13.75
C GLU A 179 -2.82 19.18 -12.66
N ARG A 180 -3.18 18.09 -11.95
CA ARG A 180 -4.16 18.12 -10.86
C ARG A 180 -3.54 18.45 -9.50
N ALA A 181 -2.28 18.16 -9.31
CA ALA A 181 -1.51 18.53 -8.12
C ALA A 181 -0.40 19.51 -8.47
N PRO A 182 -0.71 20.76 -8.88
CA PRO A 182 0.31 21.76 -9.23
C PRO A 182 1.17 22.17 -8.03
N TRP A 183 0.74 21.84 -6.82
CA TRP A 183 1.49 21.99 -5.57
C TRP A 183 2.58 20.91 -5.40
N LEU A 184 2.58 19.82 -6.16
CA LEU A 184 3.58 18.75 -6.08
C LEU A 184 4.80 19.09 -6.96
N LEU A 185 5.90 19.49 -6.33
CA LEU A 185 7.13 19.88 -7.02
C LEU A 185 8.12 18.72 -7.09
N LEU A 186 8.43 18.32 -8.32
CA LEU A 186 9.44 17.31 -8.61
C LEU A 186 10.72 17.98 -9.08
N ARG A 187 11.87 17.57 -8.52
CA ARG A 187 13.16 17.88 -9.13
C ARG A 187 13.28 17.09 -10.44
N PRO A 188 14.09 17.55 -11.43
CA PRO A 188 14.24 16.86 -12.71
C PRO A 188 14.63 15.38 -12.57
N GLU A 189 15.47 15.04 -11.59
CA GLU A 189 15.90 13.69 -11.28
C GLU A 189 14.76 12.79 -10.77
N ASP A 190 13.95 13.28 -9.82
CA ASP A 190 12.82 12.53 -9.25
C ASP A 190 11.76 12.30 -10.32
N ARG A 191 11.46 13.35 -11.11
CA ARG A 191 10.53 13.24 -12.25
C ARG A 191 10.99 12.17 -13.23
N ARG A 192 12.27 12.21 -13.63
CA ARG A 192 12.84 11.23 -14.54
C ARG A 192 12.75 9.81 -13.97
N LEU A 193 13.00 9.65 -12.67
CA LEU A 193 12.93 8.35 -12.00
C LEU A 193 11.52 7.77 -12.06
N MET A 194 10.51 8.56 -11.72
CA MET A 194 9.09 8.19 -11.82
C MET A 194 8.65 7.89 -13.27
N GLU A 195 9.23 8.56 -14.26
CA GLU A 195 8.94 8.29 -15.67
C GLU A 195 9.52 6.93 -16.13
N VAL A 196 10.68 6.50 -15.62
CA VAL A 196 11.37 5.28 -16.08
C VAL A 196 11.17 4.05 -15.19
N SER A 197 10.75 4.21 -13.94
CA SER A 197 10.42 3.13 -13.00
C SER A 197 8.99 3.28 -12.50
N ASP A 198 8.20 2.21 -12.63
CA ASP A 198 6.87 2.17 -12.02
C ASP A 198 6.94 2.05 -10.49
N ASP A 199 7.95 1.38 -9.95
CA ASP A 199 8.17 1.31 -8.49
C ASP A 199 8.35 2.73 -7.89
N ALA A 200 9.19 3.57 -8.51
CA ALA A 200 9.39 4.96 -8.08
C ALA A 200 8.10 5.80 -8.19
N PHE A 201 7.31 5.57 -9.24
CA PHE A 201 6.02 6.24 -9.39
C PHE A 201 5.02 5.80 -8.32
N ASP A 202 4.89 4.49 -8.10
CA ASP A 202 3.96 3.90 -7.14
C ASP A 202 4.33 4.27 -5.69
N ALA A 203 5.62 4.43 -5.36
CA ALA A 203 6.06 4.94 -4.05
C ALA A 203 5.56 6.37 -3.77
N VAL A 204 5.58 7.27 -4.77
CA VAL A 204 5.02 8.62 -4.60
C VAL A 204 3.51 8.58 -4.45
N ILE A 205 2.81 7.73 -5.21
CA ILE A 205 1.37 7.54 -5.05
C ILE A 205 1.04 6.94 -3.67
N ALA A 206 1.87 6.04 -3.15
CA ALA A 206 1.76 5.48 -1.81
C ALA A 206 1.89 6.57 -0.74
N ALA A 207 2.83 7.51 -0.90
CA ALA A 207 2.99 8.64 0.02
C ALA A 207 1.78 9.58 -0.01
N LEU A 208 1.21 9.84 -1.18
CA LEU A 208 -0.02 10.62 -1.33
C LEU A 208 -1.23 9.92 -0.72
N ALA A 209 -1.32 8.58 -0.83
CA ALA A 209 -2.36 7.80 -0.16
C ALA A 209 -2.20 7.87 1.38
N ALA A 210 -0.95 7.82 1.87
CA ALA A 210 -0.65 8.01 3.29
C ALA A 210 -1.06 9.41 3.79
N ARG A 211 -0.88 10.46 2.98
CA ARG A 211 -1.42 11.81 3.26
C ARG A 211 -2.93 11.80 3.37
N ALA A 212 -3.63 11.18 2.42
CA ALA A 212 -5.09 11.08 2.48
C ALA A 212 -5.53 10.39 3.78
N HIS A 213 -4.85 9.34 4.20
CA HIS A 213 -5.12 8.66 5.46
C HIS A 213 -4.85 9.56 6.68
N ALA A 214 -3.73 10.28 6.70
CA ALA A 214 -3.38 11.24 7.75
C ALA A 214 -4.47 12.31 7.96
N LEU A 215 -5.07 12.76 6.86
CA LEU A 215 -6.17 13.74 6.86
C LEU A 215 -7.55 13.14 7.19
N GLY A 216 -7.65 11.83 7.41
CA GLY A 216 -8.94 11.15 7.60
C GLY A 216 -9.79 11.05 6.33
N LEU A 217 -9.17 11.19 5.15
CA LEU A 217 -9.81 11.20 3.84
C LEU A 217 -9.76 9.84 3.15
N THR A 218 -9.87 8.77 3.91
CA THR A 218 -9.91 7.38 3.42
C THR A 218 -11.19 6.68 3.88
N HIS A 219 -11.60 5.63 3.16
CA HIS A 219 -12.70 4.80 3.60
C HIS A 219 -12.39 4.22 5.00
N PRO A 220 -13.29 4.35 5.98
CA PRO A 220 -13.04 3.80 7.31
C PRO A 220 -13.08 2.27 7.27
N VAL A 221 -12.38 1.63 8.21
CA VAL A 221 -12.55 0.20 8.49
C VAL A 221 -13.99 -0.02 9.01
N PRO A 222 -14.82 -0.84 8.35
CA PRO A 222 -16.14 -1.19 8.86
C PRO A 222 -16.04 -1.83 10.25
N GLU A 223 -17.04 -1.58 11.10
CA GLU A 223 -17.03 -2.01 12.50
C GLU A 223 -16.79 -3.52 12.65
N GLU A 224 -17.46 -4.32 11.81
CA GLU A 224 -17.36 -5.77 11.81
C GLU A 224 -15.97 -6.31 11.44
N TYR A 225 -15.11 -5.49 10.83
CA TYR A 225 -13.77 -5.89 10.39
C TYR A 225 -12.64 -5.29 11.24
N ARG A 226 -12.92 -4.49 12.28
CA ARG A 226 -11.86 -3.83 13.07
C ARG A 226 -10.84 -4.80 13.66
N ASP A 227 -11.32 -5.86 14.31
CA ASP A 227 -10.44 -6.86 14.88
C ASP A 227 -9.64 -7.61 13.80
N GLN A 228 -10.30 -7.91 12.67
CA GLN A 228 -9.69 -8.60 11.54
C GLN A 228 -8.63 -7.72 10.85
N ALA A 229 -8.86 -6.42 10.72
CA ALA A 229 -7.91 -5.46 10.17
C ALA A 229 -6.59 -5.41 10.96
N GLY A 230 -6.64 -5.52 12.29
CA GLY A 230 -5.44 -5.61 13.13
C GLY A 230 -4.60 -6.89 12.88
N ARG A 231 -5.20 -7.93 12.28
CA ARG A 231 -4.53 -9.19 11.95
C ARG A 231 -4.15 -9.33 10.48
N GLU A 232 -5.01 -8.90 9.57
CA GLU A 232 -4.85 -9.08 8.13
C GLU A 232 -4.21 -7.87 7.43
N GLY A 233 -4.30 -6.69 8.05
CA GLY A 233 -4.09 -5.41 7.37
C GLY A 233 -5.38 -4.79 6.83
N TRP A 234 -5.36 -3.48 6.59
CA TRP A 234 -6.43 -2.78 5.88
C TRP A 234 -5.89 -1.73 4.91
N ILE A 235 -6.31 -1.84 3.64
CA ILE A 235 -5.91 -0.93 2.57
C ILE A 235 -6.60 0.43 2.79
N ALA A 236 -5.81 1.46 3.07
CA ALA A 236 -6.27 2.82 3.17
C ALA A 236 -6.55 3.40 1.77
N LEU A 237 -7.78 3.26 1.32
CA LEU A 237 -8.23 3.75 0.02
C LEU A 237 -8.84 5.17 0.14
N PRO A 238 -8.33 6.19 -0.58
CA PRO A 238 -8.87 7.54 -0.51
C PRO A 238 -10.34 7.64 -0.96
N VAL A 239 -11.12 8.47 -0.26
CA VAL A 239 -12.45 8.93 -0.69
C VAL A 239 -12.43 10.32 -1.31
N ALA A 240 -11.40 11.11 -0.97
CA ALA A 240 -11.24 12.46 -1.46
C ALA A 240 -10.54 12.47 -2.82
N ARG A 241 -10.61 13.60 -3.51
CA ARG A 241 -9.86 13.81 -4.74
C ARG A 241 -8.40 14.11 -4.42
N LEU A 242 -7.52 13.91 -5.40
CA LEU A 242 -6.10 14.28 -5.28
C LEU A 242 -5.92 15.75 -4.89
N GLU A 243 -6.75 16.65 -5.42
CA GLU A 243 -6.66 18.09 -5.16
C GLU A 243 -6.95 18.47 -3.71
N ASP A 244 -7.75 17.66 -3.02
CA ASP A 244 -8.12 17.89 -1.62
C ASP A 244 -6.96 17.60 -0.65
N LEU A 245 -5.83 17.08 -1.16
CA LEU A 245 -4.62 16.83 -0.37
C LEU A 245 -3.70 18.04 -0.23
N ALA A 246 -3.99 19.14 -0.94
CA ALA A 246 -3.15 20.34 -0.97
C ALA A 246 -2.79 20.85 0.45
N PRO A 247 -1.59 21.42 0.65
CA PRO A 247 -1.18 22.04 1.93
C PRO A 247 -2.10 23.18 2.41
#